data_AF-A0A936N2J8-F1
#
_entry.id   AF-A0A936N2J8-F1
#
_cell.length_a   1.000
_cell.length_b   1.000
_cell.length_c   1.000
_cell.angle_alpha   90.00
_cell.angle_beta   90.00
_cell.angle_gamma   90.00
#
_symmetry.space_group_name_H-M   'P 1'
#
loop_
_entity.id
_entity.type
_entity.pdbx_description
1 polymer ?
#
loop_
_entity_poly.entity_id
_entity_poly.type
_entity_poly.pdbx_seq_one_letter_code
_entity_poly.pdbx_strand_id
1 'polypeptide(L)'
;MKNPELIVAQKPDSISSEAFRTIRTRLQFSHISKGSKVILITSSAPGEGKTTISTNLAASFAQANKKSVIVDCDLRKPRLYSLFSDSDTEGFLDYLFGRVKYEKIIKKSEVRNLDFITAGSIPSNPSEILGSPVMKSFVEKLRSDYEIVIIDSLQ
;
A
#
# COMPACT_ATOMS: atom_id res chain seq x y z
N MET A 1 16.78 6.06 -3.49
CA MET A 1 17.62 5.56 -2.36
C MET A 1 17.39 4.05 -2.21
N LYS A 2 18.43 3.24 -1.94
CA LYS A 2 18.26 1.77 -1.78
C LYS A 2 17.83 1.41 -0.35
N ASN A 3 16.52 1.35 -0.07
CA ASN A 3 16.00 0.78 1.19
C ASN A 3 15.98 -0.76 1.14
N PRO A 4 16.78 -1.49 1.95
CA PRO A 4 16.89 -2.95 1.85
C PRO A 4 15.57 -3.71 2.06
N GLU A 5 14.55 -3.07 2.64
CA GLU A 5 13.22 -3.65 2.80
C GLU A 5 12.44 -3.74 1.47
N LEU A 6 12.81 -2.98 0.42
CA LEU A 6 12.27 -3.09 -0.95
C LEU A 6 13.00 -4.17 -1.77
N ILE A 7 12.94 -5.40 -1.28
CA ILE A 7 13.64 -6.58 -1.81
C ILE A 7 13.34 -6.81 -3.30
N VAL A 8 12.05 -6.81 -3.68
CA VAL A 8 11.60 -7.08 -5.05
C VAL A 8 12.16 -6.06 -6.04
N ALA A 9 12.21 -4.79 -5.66
CA ALA A 9 12.74 -3.73 -6.50
C ALA A 9 14.27 -3.79 -6.61
N GLN A 10 14.97 -4.17 -5.55
CA GLN A 10 16.44 -4.08 -5.48
C GLN A 10 17.18 -5.34 -5.87
N LYS A 11 16.57 -6.51 -5.64
CA LYS A 11 17.15 -7.82 -5.89
C LYS A 11 16.13 -8.69 -6.64
N PRO A 12 15.72 -8.31 -7.85
CA PRO A 12 14.65 -8.99 -8.58
C PRO A 12 14.92 -10.49 -8.77
N ASP A 13 16.16 -10.92 -8.93
CA ASP A 13 16.50 -12.33 -9.18
C ASP A 13 16.74 -13.15 -7.90
N SER A 14 16.48 -12.57 -6.72
CA SER A 14 16.64 -13.27 -5.44
C SER A 14 15.54 -14.29 -5.17
N ILE A 15 15.86 -15.30 -4.36
CA ILE A 15 14.90 -16.31 -3.86
C ILE A 15 13.72 -15.63 -3.16
N SER A 16 13.98 -14.58 -2.37
CA SER A 16 12.94 -13.80 -1.70
C SER A 16 11.99 -13.13 -2.71
N SER A 17 12.52 -12.59 -3.82
CA SER A 17 11.67 -12.02 -4.87
C SER A 17 10.82 -13.08 -5.58
N GLU A 18 11.36 -14.28 -5.77
CA GLU A 18 10.60 -15.40 -6.33
C GLU A 18 9.45 -15.85 -5.42
N ALA A 19 9.65 -15.81 -4.10
CA ALA A 19 8.58 -16.05 -3.13
C ALA A 19 7.44 -15.02 -3.29
N PHE A 20 7.76 -13.74 -3.47
CA PHE A 20 6.75 -12.71 -3.76
C PHE A 20 6.05 -12.89 -5.12
N ARG A 21 6.76 -13.38 -6.15
CA ARG A 21 6.13 -13.76 -7.43
C ARG A 21 5.18 -14.93 -7.25
N THR A 22 5.55 -15.93 -6.45
CA THR A 22 4.70 -17.07 -6.12
C THR A 22 3.42 -16.62 -5.41
N ILE A 23 3.53 -15.74 -4.41
CA ILE A 23 2.37 -15.17 -3.71
C ILE A 23 1.48 -14.39 -4.69
N ARG A 24 2.06 -13.50 -5.49
CA ARG A 24 1.34 -12.71 -6.51
C ARG A 24 0.56 -13.62 -7.46
N THR A 25 1.20 -14.64 -8.02
CA THR A 25 0.59 -15.59 -8.95
C THR A 25 -0.60 -16.31 -8.30
N ARG A 26 -0.43 -16.80 -7.06
CA ARG A 26 -1.52 -17.44 -6.31
C ARG A 26 -2.70 -16.49 -6.09
N LEU A 27 -2.45 -15.24 -5.70
CA LEU A 27 -3.48 -14.22 -5.52
C LEU A 27 -4.13 -13.77 -6.83
N GLN A 28 -3.41 -13.82 -7.95
CA GLN A 28 -3.97 -13.56 -9.27
C GLN A 28 -5.01 -14.62 -9.64
N PHE A 29 -4.73 -15.89 -9.34
CA PHE A 29 -5.61 -17.02 -9.66
C PHE A 29 -6.63 -17.37 -8.56
N SER A 30 -6.51 -16.83 -7.34
CA SER A 30 -7.41 -17.16 -6.22
C SER A 30 -8.84 -16.61 -6.37
N HIS A 31 -9.10 -15.70 -7.31
CA HIS A 31 -10.42 -15.12 -7.54
C HIS A 31 -10.76 -15.00 -9.03
N ILE A 32 -11.90 -15.57 -9.40
CA ILE A 32 -12.54 -15.54 -10.74
C ILE A 32 -13.24 -14.19 -11.01
N SER A 33 -13.09 -13.18 -10.16
CA SER A 33 -13.74 -11.88 -10.37
C SER A 33 -12.93 -10.98 -11.32
N LYS A 34 -13.61 -10.46 -12.34
CA LYS A 34 -13.10 -9.38 -13.20
C LYS A 34 -13.07 -8.08 -12.39
N GLY A 35 -11.93 -7.37 -12.37
CA GLY A 35 -11.83 -6.01 -11.80
C GLY A 35 -10.57 -5.76 -10.97
N SER A 36 -10.50 -4.55 -10.39
CA SER A 36 -9.45 -4.14 -9.45
C SER A 36 -9.43 -5.03 -8.20
N LYS A 37 -8.23 -5.42 -7.75
CA LYS A 37 -8.05 -6.24 -6.54
C LYS A 37 -7.60 -5.36 -5.38
N VAL A 38 -8.41 -5.32 -4.32
CA VAL A 38 -8.05 -4.71 -3.05
C VAL A 38 -7.63 -5.80 -2.08
N ILE A 39 -6.42 -5.72 -1.55
CA ILE A 39 -5.83 -6.73 -0.68
C ILE A 39 -5.42 -6.07 0.63
N LEU A 40 -6.08 -6.47 1.71
CA LEU A 40 -5.72 -6.08 3.07
C LEU A 40 -4.64 -7.03 3.59
N ILE A 41 -3.53 -6.47 4.07
CA ILE A 41 -2.49 -7.23 4.77
C ILE A 41 -2.54 -6.81 6.24
N THR A 42 -2.83 -7.78 7.12
CA THR A 42 -2.83 -7.64 8.59
C THR A 42 -1.89 -8.68 9.22
N SER A 43 -1.59 -8.56 10.51
CA SER A 43 -0.68 -9.43 11.28
C SER A 43 -1.24 -9.69 12.67
N SER A 44 -0.92 -10.85 13.26
CA SER A 44 -1.33 -11.19 14.63
C SER A 44 -0.51 -10.49 15.70
N ALA A 45 0.71 -10.06 15.37
CA ALA A 45 1.58 -9.35 16.30
C ALA A 45 2.39 -8.24 15.62
N PRO A 46 2.78 -7.19 16.36
CA PRO A 46 3.74 -6.20 15.86
C PRO A 46 5.08 -6.86 15.51
N GLY A 47 5.73 -6.39 14.44
CA GLY A 47 7.07 -6.83 14.06
C GLY A 47 7.14 -8.08 13.17
N GLU A 48 6.00 -8.68 12.78
CA GLU A 48 5.95 -9.85 11.88
C GLU A 48 6.33 -9.56 10.42
N GLY A 49 6.91 -8.39 10.13
CA GLY A 49 7.37 -8.02 8.78
C GLY A 49 6.25 -7.64 7.82
N LYS A 50 5.05 -7.32 8.33
CA LYS A 50 3.87 -7.01 7.53
C LYS A 50 4.08 -5.92 6.46
N THR A 51 4.65 -4.78 6.85
CA THR A 51 4.96 -3.69 5.91
C THR A 51 5.95 -4.14 4.83
N THR A 52 6.91 -5.01 5.19
CA THR A 52 7.82 -5.63 4.22
C THR A 52 7.04 -6.51 3.24
N ILE A 53 6.10 -7.32 3.73
CA ILE A 53 5.27 -8.18 2.88
C ILE A 53 4.36 -7.35 1.96
N SER A 54 3.61 -6.40 2.50
CA SER A 54 2.67 -5.56 1.74
C SER A 54 3.39 -4.77 0.65
N THR A 55 4.52 -4.14 0.99
CA THR A 55 5.27 -3.31 0.03
C THR A 55 5.90 -4.14 -1.08
N ASN A 56 6.53 -5.27 -0.76
CA ASN A 56 7.13 -6.13 -1.78
C ASN A 56 6.08 -6.84 -2.64
N LEU A 57 4.91 -7.16 -2.08
CA LEU A 57 3.80 -7.68 -2.87
C LEU A 57 3.29 -6.62 -3.86
N ALA A 58 3.12 -5.37 -3.42
CA ALA A 58 2.75 -4.25 -4.28
C ALA A 58 3.78 -4.04 -5.41
N ALA A 59 5.07 -4.08 -5.09
CA ALA A 59 6.16 -4.00 -6.05
C ALA A 59 6.18 -5.19 -7.04
N SER A 60 5.87 -6.40 -6.56
CA SER A 60 5.78 -7.60 -7.40
C SER A 60 4.66 -7.47 -8.44
N PHE A 61 3.51 -6.90 -8.07
CA PHE A 61 2.46 -6.57 -9.03
C PHE A 61 2.92 -5.49 -10.02
N ALA A 62 3.58 -4.44 -9.55
CA ALA A 62 4.09 -3.36 -10.39
C ALA A 62 5.10 -3.85 -11.45
N GLN A 63 5.99 -4.78 -11.08
CA GLN A 63 6.91 -5.46 -12.00
C GLN A 63 6.21 -6.32 -13.07
N ALA A 64 4.99 -6.81 -12.77
CA ALA A 64 4.13 -7.47 -13.76
C ALA A 64 3.32 -6.47 -14.61
N ASN A 65 3.75 -5.21 -14.69
CA ASN A 65 3.07 -4.12 -15.40
C ASN A 65 1.63 -3.85 -14.93
N LYS A 66 1.33 -4.15 -13.66
CA LYS A 66 0.05 -3.78 -13.05
C LYS A 66 0.16 -2.42 -12.41
N LYS A 67 -0.80 -1.53 -12.67
CA LYS A 67 -0.89 -0.25 -11.97
C LYS A 67 -1.28 -0.50 -10.51
N SER A 68 -0.32 -0.35 -9.61
CA SER A 68 -0.39 -0.77 -8.21
C SER A 68 -0.25 0.43 -7.27
N VAL A 69 -0.99 0.43 -6.18
CA VAL A 69 -0.84 1.40 -5.08
C VAL A 69 -0.77 0.68 -3.74
N ILE A 70 0.09 1.16 -2.85
CA ILE A 70 0.09 0.75 -1.44
C ILE A 70 -0.35 1.91 -0.53
N VAL A 71 -1.21 1.62 0.44
CA VAL A 71 -1.74 2.60 1.40
C VAL A 71 -1.32 2.22 2.82
N ASP A 72 -0.76 3.19 3.55
CA ASP A 72 -0.38 3.04 4.95
C ASP A 72 -1.57 3.27 5.87
N CYS A 73 -2.26 2.20 6.25
CA CYS A 73 -3.34 2.20 7.22
C CYS A 73 -2.88 1.69 8.61
N ASP A 74 -1.57 1.53 8.85
CA ASP A 74 -1.02 1.29 10.19
C ASP A 74 -0.93 2.63 10.93
N LEU A 75 -2.07 3.08 11.45
CA LEU A 75 -2.18 4.37 12.13
C LEU A 75 -1.52 4.42 13.52
N ARG A 76 -0.94 3.31 13.99
CA ARG A 76 -0.18 3.26 15.25
C ARG A 76 1.29 3.53 14.99
N LYS A 77 1.84 2.94 13.93
CA LYS A 77 3.25 3.08 13.55
C LYS A 77 3.35 3.11 12.02
N PRO A 78 2.95 4.20 11.35
CA PRO A 78 3.08 4.31 9.91
C PRO A 78 4.55 4.23 9.50
N ARG A 79 4.84 3.56 8.38
CA ARG A 79 6.21 3.27 7.94
C ARG A 79 6.46 3.56 6.47
N LEU A 80 5.43 3.76 5.65
CA LEU A 80 5.66 3.95 4.21
C LEU A 80 6.43 5.23 3.89
N TYR A 81 6.26 6.30 4.67
CA TYR A 81 6.99 7.55 4.45
C TYR A 81 8.51 7.32 4.56
N SER A 82 8.97 6.63 5.62
CA SER A 82 10.39 6.33 5.80
C SER A 82 10.88 5.29 4.79
N LEU A 83 10.03 4.32 4.47
CA LEU A 83 10.36 3.27 3.51
C LEU A 83 10.65 3.83 2.12
N PHE A 84 9.84 4.77 1.66
CA PHE A 84 9.99 5.44 0.36
C PHE A 84 10.83 6.72 0.40
N SER A 85 11.44 7.05 1.55
CA SER A 85 12.24 8.28 1.73
C SER A 85 11.46 9.56 1.42
N ASP A 86 10.18 9.55 1.76
CA ASP A 86 9.27 10.65 1.54
C ASP A 86 9.25 11.59 2.76
N SER A 87 9.43 12.89 2.49
CA SER A 87 9.38 13.95 3.50
C SER A 87 8.02 14.64 3.57
N ASP A 88 7.11 14.34 2.65
CA ASP A 88 5.79 14.95 2.61
C ASP A 88 4.87 14.31 3.66
N THR A 89 4.32 15.15 4.55
CA THR A 89 3.45 14.70 5.65
C THR A 89 2.00 14.52 5.23
N GLU A 90 1.61 14.95 4.02
CA GLU A 90 0.22 14.82 3.55
C GLU A 90 -0.10 13.35 3.20
N GLY A 91 -1.24 12.85 3.67
CA GLY A 91 -1.65 11.47 3.42
C GLY A 91 -3.16 11.28 3.35
N PHE A 92 -3.60 10.03 3.32
CA PHE A 92 -5.01 9.73 3.07
C PHE A 92 -5.92 10.34 4.15
N LEU A 93 -5.50 10.38 5.41
CA LEU A 93 -6.30 10.99 6.47
C LEU A 93 -6.56 12.48 6.21
N ASP A 94 -5.56 13.23 5.75
CA ASP A 94 -5.73 14.65 5.42
C ASP A 94 -6.75 14.84 4.29
N TYR A 95 -6.79 13.92 3.33
CA TYR A 95 -7.82 13.88 2.29
C TYR A 95 -9.20 13.53 2.85
N LEU A 96 -9.31 12.51 3.72
CA LEU A 96 -10.59 12.14 4.34
C LEU A 96 -11.16 13.28 5.19
N PHE A 97 -10.30 14.14 5.76
CA PHE A 97 -10.67 15.36 6.48
C PHE A 97 -10.89 16.59 5.57
N GLY A 98 -10.76 16.46 4.25
CA GLY A 98 -10.97 17.55 3.30
C GLY A 98 -9.89 18.63 3.30
N ARG A 99 -8.71 18.36 3.90
CA ARG A 99 -7.60 19.33 4.00
C ARG A 99 -6.79 19.40 2.71
N VAL A 100 -6.68 18.27 2.00
CA VAL A 100 -5.90 18.14 0.77
C VAL A 100 -6.71 17.44 -0.31
N LYS A 101 -6.31 17.64 -1.57
CA LYS A 101 -6.94 16.99 -2.73
C LYS A 101 -6.42 15.55 -2.89
N TYR A 102 -7.24 14.70 -3.50
CA TYR A 102 -6.89 13.29 -3.73
C TYR A 102 -5.62 13.11 -4.57
N GLU A 103 -5.40 13.96 -5.57
CA GLU A 103 -4.24 13.86 -6.46
C GLU A 103 -2.94 14.18 -5.73
N LYS A 104 -3.04 14.92 -4.61
CA LYS A 104 -1.89 15.36 -3.81
C LYS A 104 -1.36 14.26 -2.89
N ILE A 105 -2.24 13.36 -2.44
CA ILE A 105 -1.85 12.25 -1.54
C ILE A 105 -1.26 11.04 -2.28
N ILE A 106 -1.36 11.01 -3.62
CA ILE A 106 -0.78 9.96 -4.45
C ILE A 106 0.68 10.31 -4.77
N LYS A 107 1.60 9.53 -4.23
CA LYS A 107 3.03 9.75 -4.39
C LYS A 107 3.64 8.67 -5.28
N LYS A 108 4.55 9.08 -6.16
CA LYS A 108 5.26 8.17 -7.08
C LYS A 108 6.45 7.56 -6.36
N SER A 109 6.57 6.23 -6.37
CA SER A 109 7.80 5.58 -5.91
C SER A 109 8.85 5.53 -7.03
N GLU A 110 10.09 5.16 -6.68
CA GLU A 110 11.14 4.84 -7.67
C GLU A 110 10.83 3.55 -8.46
N VAL A 111 9.84 2.75 -8.01
CA VAL A 111 9.41 1.53 -8.68
C VAL A 111 8.34 1.88 -9.72
N ARG A 112 8.64 1.64 -10.99
CA ARG A 112 7.69 1.85 -12.09
C ARG A 112 6.38 1.10 -11.83
N ASN A 113 5.25 1.77 -12.09
CA ASN A 113 3.87 1.30 -11.86
C ASN A 113 3.48 1.09 -10.38
N LEU A 114 4.30 1.55 -9.43
CA LEU A 114 3.97 1.55 -8.00
C LEU A 114 3.86 2.97 -7.48
N ASP A 115 2.65 3.32 -7.05
CA ASP A 115 2.38 4.51 -6.28
C ASP A 115 2.23 4.15 -4.79
N PHE A 116 2.37 5.13 -3.91
CA PHE A 116 2.16 4.94 -2.48
C PHE A 116 1.38 6.11 -1.88
N ILE A 117 0.66 5.82 -0.80
CA ILE A 117 -0.13 6.79 -0.05
C ILE A 117 0.21 6.61 1.43
N THR A 118 0.73 7.66 2.06
CA THR A 118 1.07 7.68 3.48
C THR A 118 -0.16 7.91 4.35
N ALA A 119 -0.06 7.64 5.65
CA ALA A 119 -1.16 7.84 6.60
C ALA A 119 -1.62 9.31 6.66
N GLY A 120 -0.67 10.23 6.68
CA GLY A 120 -0.93 11.66 6.86
C GLY A 120 -0.98 12.06 8.32
N SER A 121 -1.67 13.16 8.63
CA SER A 121 -1.85 13.63 10.01
C SER A 121 -2.79 12.72 10.80
N ILE A 122 -2.25 11.94 11.73
CA ILE A 122 -3.01 10.96 12.51
C ILE A 122 -3.76 11.66 13.66
N PRO A 123 -5.11 11.57 13.73
CA PRO A 123 -5.91 12.15 14.80
C PRO A 123 -5.85 11.32 16.08
N SER A 124 -6.46 11.80 17.17
CA SER A 124 -6.53 11.07 18.45
C SER A 124 -7.39 9.79 18.41
N ASN A 125 -8.37 9.71 17.49
CA ASN A 125 -9.33 8.60 17.34
C ASN A 125 -9.28 7.95 15.92
N PRO A 126 -8.13 7.39 15.50
CA PRO A 126 -7.93 6.95 14.11
C PRO A 126 -8.87 5.81 13.67
N SER A 127 -9.27 4.94 14.58
CA SER A 127 -10.06 3.74 14.27
C SER A 127 -11.47 4.06 13.74
N GLU A 128 -12.09 5.14 14.20
CA GLU A 128 -13.45 5.51 13.78
C GLU A 128 -13.51 5.87 12.28
N ILE A 129 -12.44 6.46 11.78
CA ILE A 129 -12.34 6.91 10.38
C ILE A 129 -12.20 5.72 9.44
N LEU A 130 -11.47 4.68 9.84
CA LEU A 130 -11.26 3.47 9.04
C LEU A 130 -12.58 2.75 8.73
N GLY A 131 -13.57 2.85 9.61
CA GLY A 131 -14.92 2.31 9.43
C GLY A 131 -15.92 3.26 8.76
N SER A 132 -15.50 4.48 8.40
CA SER A 132 -16.41 5.53 7.93
C SER A 132 -16.85 5.36 6.46
N PRO A 133 -17.99 5.94 6.06
CA PRO A 133 -18.40 6.01 4.64
C PRO A 133 -17.40 6.74 3.74
N VAL A 134 -16.64 7.69 4.30
CA VAL A 134 -15.60 8.44 3.59
C VAL A 134 -14.42 7.52 3.25
N MET A 135 -14.00 6.64 4.16
CA MET A 135 -12.98 5.62 3.87
C MET A 135 -13.44 4.64 2.80
N LYS A 136 -14.70 4.20 2.84
CA LYS A 136 -15.28 3.37 1.78
C LYS A 136 -15.20 4.05 0.41
N SER A 137 -15.58 5.33 0.35
CA SER A 137 -15.53 6.12 -0.89
C SER A 137 -14.09 6.30 -1.41
N PHE A 138 -13.12 6.46 -0.51
CA PHE A 138 -11.71 6.50 -0.86
C PHE A 138 -11.23 5.20 -1.47
N VAL A 139 -11.55 4.05 -0.87
CA VAL A 139 -11.18 2.73 -1.43
C VAL A 139 -11.83 2.51 -2.79
N GLU A 140 -13.09 2.89 -3.00
CA GLU A 140 -13.74 2.80 -4.31
C GLU A 140 -13.06 3.69 -5.37
N LYS A 141 -12.56 4.87 -4.99
CA LYS A 141 -11.76 5.71 -5.89
C LYS A 141 -10.41 5.07 -6.24
N LEU A 142 -9.76 4.41 -5.29
CA LEU A 142 -8.54 3.64 -5.59
C LEU A 142 -8.83 2.48 -6.54
N ARG A 143 -9.99 1.82 -6.39
CA ARG A 143 -10.40 0.71 -7.28
C ARG A 143 -10.65 1.15 -8.71
N SER A 144 -11.11 2.37 -8.95
CA SER A 144 -11.25 2.91 -10.31
C SER A 144 -9.91 3.24 -10.94
N ASP A 145 -8.95 3.67 -10.12
CA ASP A 145 -7.69 4.25 -10.61
C ASP A 145 -6.57 3.21 -10.74
N TYR A 146 -6.64 2.11 -9.98
CA TYR A 146 -5.59 1.09 -9.89
C TYR A 146 -6.12 -0.31 -10.16
N GLU A 147 -5.28 -1.15 -10.78
CA GLU A 147 -5.58 -2.57 -10.96
C GLU A 147 -5.38 -3.34 -9.64
N ILE A 148 -4.43 -2.89 -8.81
CA ILE A 148 -4.07 -3.50 -7.54
C ILE A 148 -3.98 -2.41 -6.45
N VAL A 149 -4.70 -2.62 -5.36
CA VAL A 149 -4.66 -1.78 -4.16
C VAL A 149 -4.23 -2.65 -2.99
N ILE A 150 -3.06 -2.37 -2.41
CA ILE A 150 -2.57 -3.03 -1.20
C ILE A 150 -2.79 -2.10 -0.01
N ILE A 151 -3.45 -2.60 1.04
CA ILE A 151 -3.66 -1.86 2.29
C ILE A 151 -2.79 -2.52 3.36
N ASP A 152 -1.79 -1.80 3.87
CA ASP A 152 -1.01 -2.20 5.05
C ASP A 152 -1.75 -1.72 6.30
N SER A 153 -2.34 -2.62 7.08
CA SER A 153 -3.23 -2.21 8.18
C SER A 153 -2.60 -2.35 9.56
N LEU A 154 -3.39 -2.07 10.58
CA LEU A 154 -3.11 -2.48 11.95
C LEU A 154 -3.35 -4.00 12.13
N GLN A 155 -2.93 -4.52 13.27
CA GLN A 155 -3.57 -5.68 13.90
C GLN A 155 -5.00 -5.33 14.30
#